data_AF-A0A7X0CAU3-F1
#
_entry.id   AF-A0A7X0CAU3-F1
#
_cell.length_a   1.000
_cell.length_b   1.000
_cell.length_c   1.000
_cell.angle_alpha   90.00
_cell.angle_beta   90.00
_cell.angle_gamma   90.00
#
_symmetry.space_group_name_H-M   'P 1'
#
loop_
_entity.id
_entity.type
_entity.pdbx_description
1 polymer ?
#
loop_
_entity_poly.entity_id
_entity_poly.type
_entity_poly.pdbx_seq_one_letter_code
_entity_poly.pdbx_strand_id
1 'polypeptide(L)' 'MSNAMMWRLRTGSPWRDLPAEYGPWSTVYDRFRSWAMAGVFEHLRQAVIPGAAARGQADLDLVSVDSTTVRAHHHAAGWP' A
#
# COMPACT_ATOMS: atom_id res chain seq x y z
N MET A 1 12.75 -0.37 5.96
CA MET A 1 11.61 -1.24 5.57
C MET A 1 10.27 -0.51 5.63
N SER A 2 9.78 -0.01 6.78
CA SER A 2 8.46 0.65 6.87
C SER A 2 8.33 1.90 6.00
N ASN A 3 9.40 2.70 5.88
CA ASN A 3 9.43 3.86 4.98
C ASN A 3 9.27 3.46 3.51
N ALA A 4 9.80 2.30 3.11
CA ALA A 4 9.65 1.77 1.75
C ALA A 4 8.19 1.40 1.44
N MET A 5 7.51 0.79 2.43
CA MET A 5 6.08 0.49 2.34
C MET A 5 5.24 1.76 2.26
N MET A 6 5.50 2.77 3.09
CA MET A 6 4.81 4.06 3.04
C MET A 6 5.05 4.78 1.71
N TRP A 7 6.29 4.78 1.21
CA TRP A 7 6.61 5.33 -0.10
C TRP A 7 5.81 4.63 -1.20
N ARG A 8 5.72 3.29 -1.18
CA ARG A 8 4.96 2.52 -2.18
C ARG A 8 3.47 2.82 -2.12
N LEU A 9 2.89 2.87 -0.92
CA LEU A 9 1.47 3.16 -0.71
C LEU A 9 1.11 4.58 -1.16
N ARG A 10 2.00 5.55 -0.94
CA ARG A 10 1.80 6.94 -1.34
C ARG A 10 1.94 7.17 -2.84
N THR A 11 2.91 6.51 -3.48
CA THR A 11 3.29 6.84 -4.87
C THR A 11 2.58 6.01 -5.93
N GLY A 12 2.14 4.79 -5.60
CA GLY A 12 1.58 3.91 -6.64
C GLY A 12 2.64 3.31 -7.58
N SER A 13 3.90 3.74 -7.51
CA SER A 13 4.96 3.41 -8.48
C SER A 13 5.27 1.92 -8.59
N PRO A 14 5.72 1.43 -9.77
CA PRO A 14 6.20 0.06 -9.93
C PRO A 14 7.22 -0.34 -8.86
N TRP A 15 7.20 -1.60 -8.42
CA TRP A 15 8.11 -2.09 -7.37
C TRP A 15 9.58 -1.94 -7.75
N ARG A 16 9.91 -2.11 -9.03
CA ARG A 16 11.28 -1.96 -9.55
C ARG A 16 11.81 -0.53 -9.52
N ASP A 17 10.92 0.46 -9.38
CA ASP A 17 11.28 1.87 -9.29
C ASP A 17 11.49 2.30 -7.83
N LEU A 18 11.50 1.36 -6.88
CA LEU A 18 11.78 1.66 -5.48
C LEU A 18 13.17 2.31 -5.36
N PRO A 19 13.28 3.50 -4.74
CA PRO A 19 14.56 4.15 -4.50
C PRO A 19 15.53 3.22 -3.75
N ALA A 20 16.78 3.17 -4.21
CA ALA A 20 17.81 2.27 -3.68
C ALA A 20 18.09 2.49 -2.18
N GLU A 21 17.86 3.70 -1.67
CA GLU A 21 17.93 4.05 -0.24
C GLU A 21 16.98 3.24 0.65
N TYR A 22 15.93 2.65 0.07
CA TYR A 22 14.98 1.78 0.78
C TYR A 22 15.38 0.31 0.79
N GLY A 23 16.45 -0.06 0.09
CA GLY A 23 16.95 -1.42 -0.04
C GLY A 23 16.36 -2.19 -1.24
N PRO A 24 16.63 -3.50 -1.34
CA PRO A 24 16.17 -4.31 -2.47
C PRO A 24 14.65 -4.34 -2.58
N TRP A 25 14.13 -4.02 -3.76
CA TRP A 25 12.69 -3.98 -4.00
C TRP A 25 12.00 -5.31 -3.73
N SER A 26 12.67 -6.44 -4.00
CA SER A 26 12.15 -7.79 -3.78
C SER A 26 11.88 -8.06 -2.31
N THR A 27 12.80 -7.69 -1.42
CA THR A 27 12.63 -7.84 0.03
C THR A 27 11.46 -7.01 0.56
N VAL A 28 11.29 -5.79 0.06
CA VAL A 28 10.17 -4.92 0.45
C VAL A 28 8.85 -5.49 -0.09
N TYR A 29 8.84 -5.98 -1.33
CA TYR A 29 7.68 -6.64 -1.94
C TYR A 29 7.27 -7.89 -1.16
N ASP A 30 8.22 -8.77 -0.81
CA ASP A 30 7.93 -9.99 -0.06
C ASP A 30 7.30 -9.69 1.31
N ARG A 31 7.81 -8.65 1.99
CA ARG A 31 7.21 -8.19 3.25
C ARG A 31 5.82 -7.63 3.03
N PHE A 32 5.63 -6.77 2.03
CA PHE A 32 4.32 -6.21 1.69
C PHE A 32 3.31 -7.33 1.40
N ARG A 33 3.70 -8.31 0.58
CA ARG A 33 2.88 -9.47 0.25
C ARG A 33 2.56 -10.30 1.49
N SER A 34 3.53 -10.56 2.36
CA SER A 34 3.33 -11.26 3.63
C SER A 34 2.31 -10.53 4.52
N TRP A 35 2.36 -9.20 4.60
CA TRP A 35 1.39 -8.40 5.35
C TRP A 35 0.00 -8.41 4.73
N ALA A 36 -0.09 -8.33 3.41
CA ALA A 36 -1.36 -8.45 2.70
C ALA A 36 -2.02 -9.81 2.97
N MET A 37 -1.26 -10.90 2.85
CA MET A 37 -1.74 -12.26 3.12
C MET A 37 -2.13 -12.46 4.59
N ALA A 38 -1.41 -11.84 5.52
CA ALA A 38 -1.73 -11.87 6.94
C ALA A 38 -2.87 -10.91 7.34
N GLY A 39 -3.48 -10.19 6.40
CA GLY A 39 -4.58 -9.26 6.66
C GLY A 39 -4.18 -8.02 7.48
N VAL A 40 -2.89 -7.69 7.55
CA VAL A 40 -2.38 -6.58 8.38
C VAL A 40 -3.02 -5.25 7.99
N PHE A 41 -3.24 -5.01 6.69
CA PHE A 41 -3.88 -3.78 6.21
C PHE A 41 -5.35 -3.66 6.65
N GLU A 42 -6.08 -4.77 6.72
CA GLU A 42 -7.46 -4.76 7.18
C GLU A 42 -7.53 -4.47 8.69
N HIS A 43 -6.65 -5.11 9.48
CA HIS A 43 -6.56 -4.82 10.91
C HIS A 43 -6.17 -3.36 11.18
N LEU A 44 -5.24 -2.80 10.39
CA LEU A 44 -4.87 -1.39 10.46
C LEU A 44 -6.06 -0.48 10.17
N ARG A 45 -6.82 -0.77 9.11
CA ARG A 45 -8.02 -0.01 8.74
C ARG A 45 -9.04 -0.01 9.87
N GLN A 46 -9.31 -1.17 10.45
CA GLN A 46 -10.25 -1.34 11.56
C GLN A 46 -9.80 -0.63 12.84
N ALA A 47 -8.49 -0.49 13.08
CA ALA A 47 -7.96 0.22 14.24
C ALA A 47 -7.92 1.75 14.04
N VAL A 48 -7.58 2.22 12.84
CA VAL A 48 -7.28 3.64 12.59
C VAL A 48 -8.54 4.44 12.26
N ILE A 49 -9.43 3.92 11.40
CA ILE A 49 -10.61 4.67 10.93
C ILE A 49 -11.55 5.07 12.09
N PRO A 50 -11.93 4.16 13.02
CA PRO A 50 -12.80 4.55 14.13
C PRO A 50 -12.18 5.63 15.02
N GLY A 51 -10.86 5.55 15.25
CA GLY A 51 -10.14 6.56 16.02
C GLY A 51 -10.11 7.93 15.31
N ALA A 52 -9.97 7.95 13.99
CA ALA A 52 -10.05 9.18 13.21
C ALA A 52 -11.47 9.78 13.24
N ALA A 53 -12.49 8.94 13.11
CA ALA A 53 -13.89 9.37 13.19
C ALA A 53 -14.24 9.96 14.57
N ALA A 54 -13.81 9.31 15.66
CA ALA A 54 -14.02 9.82 17.02
C ALA A 54 -13.35 11.18 17.28
N ARG A 55 -12.34 11.56 16.49
CA ARG A 55 -11.66 12.86 16.54
C ARG A 55 -12.21 13.87 15.52
N GLY A 56 -13.26 13.53 14.77
CA GLY A 56 -13.80 14.37 13.69
C GLY A 56 -12.85 14.53 12.50
N GLN A 57 -11.88 13.62 12.33
CA GLN A 57 -10.90 13.63 11.24
C GLN A 57 -11.31 12.77 10.04
N ALA A 58 -12.39 12.00 10.19
CA ALA A 58 -13.01 11.21 9.14
C ALA A 58 -14.53 11.27 9.33
N ASP A 59 -15.24 11.65 8.27
CA ASP A 59 -16.70 11.54 8.21
C ASP A 59 -17.06 10.14 7.71
N LEU A 60 -17.93 9.45 8.45
CA LEU A 60 -18.41 8.12 8.12
C LEU A 60 -19.90 8.11 7.71
N ASP A 61 -20.58 9.26 7.76
CA ASP A 61 -21.99 9.39 7.34
C ASP A 61 -22.12 9.34 5.81
N LEU A 62 -21.05 9.71 5.09
CA LEU A 62 -20.93 9.57 3.65
C LEU A 62 -19.61 8.89 3.28
N VAL A 63 -19.68 7.66 2.76
CA VAL A 63 -18.52 6.92 2.26
C VAL A 63 -18.55 6.89 0.73
N SER A 64 -17.48 7.38 0.10
CA SER A 64 -17.26 7.24 -1.34
C SER A 64 -16.33 6.06 -1.61
N VAL A 65 -16.69 5.23 -2.60
CA VAL A 65 -15.85 4.14 -3.09
C VAL A 65 -15.45 4.48 -4.51
N ASP A 66 -14.17 4.78 -4.71
CA ASP A 66 -13.57 4.90 -6.04
C ASP A 66 -12.69 3.69 -6.36
N SER A 67 -12.49 3.44 -7.65
CA SER A 67 -11.56 2.42 -8.14
C SER A 67 -10.73 3.03 -9.25
N THR A 68 -9.42 2.79 -9.20
CA THR A 68 -8.49 3.15 -10.26
C THR A 68 -7.79 1.89 -10.76
N THR A 69 -7.93 1.58 -12.05
CA THR A 69 -7.21 0.47 -12.68
C THR A 69 -6.04 1.01 -13.48
N VAL A 70 -4.82 0.66 -13.07
CA VAL A 70 -3.60 0.97 -13.82
C VAL A 70 -3.22 -0.26 -14.64
N ARG A 71 -3.18 -0.13 -15.97
CA ARG A 71 -2.69 -1.21 -16.84
C ARG A 71 -1.19 -1.39 -16.63
N ALA A 72 -0.79 -2.60 -16.25
CA ALA A 72 0.62 -2.96 -16.23
C ALA A 72 1.17 -2.98 -17.68
N HIS A 73 2.35 -2.40 -17.90
CA HIS A 73 3.06 -2.54 -19.17
C HIS A 73 3.39 -4.03 -19.39
N HIS A 74 3.43 -4.51 -20.63
CA HIS A 74 3.64 -5.93 -20.93
C HIS A 74 4.97 -6.50 -20.38
N HIS A 75 5.94 -5.64 -20.05
CA HIS A 75 7.21 -5.99 -19.41
C HIS A 75 7.21 -5.89 -17.86
N ALA A 76 6.09 -5.49 -17.24
CA ALA A 76 5.99 -5.36 -15.80
C ALA A 76 6.08 -6.70 -15.05
N ALA A 77 5.86 -7.83 -15.74
CA ALA A 77 5.97 -9.17 -15.18
C ALA A 77 7.41 -9.60 -14.87
N GLY A 78 8.42 -8.84 -15.32
CA GLY A 78 9.81 -9.16 -15.06
C GLY A 78 10.26 -10.47 -15.69
N TRP A 79 10.53 -10.41 -17.00
CA TRP A 79 11.22 -11.49 -17.69
C TRP A 79 12.53 -11.86 -16.95
N PRO A 80 12.90 -13.16 -16.86
CA PRO A 80 14.04 -13.66 -16.07
C PRO A 80 15.37 -12.95 -16.35
#